data_AF-A0A2N1PHN2-F1
#
_entry.id   AF-A0A2N1PHN2-F1
#
_cell.length_a   1.000
_cell.length_b   1.000
_cell.length_c   1.000
_cell.angle_alpha   90.00
_cell.angle_beta   90.00
_cell.angle_gamma   90.00
#
_symmetry.space_group_name_H-M   'P 1'
#
loop_
_entity.id
_entity.type
_entity.pdbx_description
1 polymer ?
#
loop_
_entity_poly.entity_id
_entity_poly.type
_entity_poly.pdbx_seq_one_letter_code
_entity_poly.pdbx_strand_id
1 'polypeptide(L)' 'MKKQQRQEDIVKTLRSSREPVSGTALSEIFQVSRQSIVQDIALLKAAHYNIIS' A
#
# COMPACT_ATOMS: atom_id res chain seq x y z
N MET A 1 -8.72 -6.88 -8.88
CA MET A 1 -7.36 -6.37 -9.19
C MET A 1 -6.31 -7.43 -8.85
N LYS A 2 -5.30 -7.65 -9.70
CA LYS A 2 -4.20 -8.59 -9.40
C LYS A 2 -3.29 -8.01 -8.29
N LYS A 3 -2.76 -8.86 -7.41
CA LYS A 3 -1.94 -8.45 -6.26
C LYS A 3 -0.75 -7.56 -6.64
N GLN A 4 0.00 -7.94 -7.69
CA GLN A 4 1.18 -7.20 -8.13
C GLN A 4 0.83 -5.78 -8.60
N GLN A 5 -0.27 -5.64 -9.35
CA GLN A 5 -0.79 -4.33 -9.75
C GLN A 5 -1.11 -3.45 -8.54
N ARG A 6 -1.77 -4.02 -7.51
CA ARG A 6 -2.09 -3.30 -6.29
C ARG A 6 -0.84 -2.80 -5.56
N GLN A 7 0.20 -3.63 -5.47
CA GLN A 7 1.44 -3.27 -4.80
C GLN A 7 2.15 -2.12 -5.50
N GLU A 8 2.21 -2.14 -6.83
CA GLU A 8 2.74 -1.03 -7.63
C GLU A 8 1.94 0.26 -7.43
N ASP A 9 0.62 0.16 -7.42
CA ASP A 9 -0.25 1.32 -7.25
C ASP A 9 -0.21 1.87 -5.82
N ILE A 10 -0.08 1.02 -4.79
CA ILE A 10 0.21 1.44 -3.40
C ILE A 10 1.49 2.28 -3.36
N VAL A 11 2.57 1.82 -4.01
CA VAL A 11 3.84 2.57 -4.05
C VAL A 11 3.66 3.92 -4.74
N LYS A 12 2.92 3.98 -5.85
CA LYS A 12 2.63 5.24 -6.55
C LYS A 12 1.84 6.20 -5.65
N THR A 13 0.78 5.72 -5.00
CA THR A 13 -0.04 6.52 -4.08
C THR A 13 0.80 7.09 -2.96
N LEU A 14 1.61 6.25 -2.28
CA LEU A 14 2.47 6.68 -1.19
C LEU A 14 3.54 7.70 -1.64
N ARG A 15 4.13 7.53 -2.83
CA ARG A 15 5.11 8.48 -3.38
C ARG A 15 4.49 9.81 -3.81
N SER A 16 3.24 9.79 -4.27
CA SER A 16 2.52 11.00 -4.71
C SER A 16 1.92 11.80 -3.55
N SER A 17 1.74 11.17 -2.38
CA SER A 17 1.15 11.81 -1.22
C SER A 17 2.17 12.69 -0.51
N ARG A 18 1.75 13.90 -0.12
CA ARG A 18 2.53 14.79 0.74
C ARG A 18 2.27 14.56 2.23
N GLU A 19 1.26 13.75 2.54
CA GLU A 19 0.84 13.43 3.90
C GLU A 19 0.82 11.90 4.12
N PRO A 20 0.93 11.42 5.37
CA PRO A 20 0.81 10.00 5.67
C PRO A 20 -0.54 9.45 5.18
N VAL A 21 -0.51 8.35 4.42
CA VAL A 21 -1.73 7.69 3.94
C VAL A 21 -2.08 6.55 4.89
N SER A 22 -3.28 6.60 5.48
CA SER A 22 -3.73 5.57 6.41
C SER A 22 -4.02 4.24 5.69
N GLY A 23 -3.85 3.12 6.41
CA GLY A 23 -4.20 1.80 5.87
C GLY A 23 -5.70 1.64 5.56
N THR A 24 -6.58 2.39 6.23
CA THR A 24 -8.01 2.44 5.91
C THR A 24 -8.25 3.13 4.57
N ALA A 25 -7.62 4.29 4.33
CA ALA A 25 -7.74 5.00 3.05
C ALA A 25 -7.25 4.14 1.87
N LEU A 26 -6.11 3.46 2.01
CA LEU A 26 -5.63 2.52 0.98
C LEU A 26 -6.62 1.37 0.74
N SER A 27 -7.24 0.85 1.81
CA SER A 27 -8.19 -0.26 1.70
C SER A 27 -9.46 0.15 0.94
N GLU A 28 -9.93 1.39 1.14
CA GLU A 28 -11.06 1.97 0.43
C GLU A 28 -10.71 2.27 -1.05
N ILE A 29 -9.55 2.87 -1.32
CA ILE A 29 -9.08 3.17 -2.68
C ILE A 29 -8.98 1.89 -3.51
N PHE A 30 -8.42 0.83 -2.94
CA PHE A 30 -8.17 -0.42 -3.66
C PHE A 30 -9.28 -1.47 -3.52
N GLN A 31 -10.36 -1.13 -2.81
CA GLN A 31 -11.53 -2.00 -2.58
C GLN A 31 -11.13 -3.39 -2.05
N VAL A 32 -10.25 -3.40 -1.04
CA VAL A 32 -9.78 -4.61 -0.36
C VAL A 32 -9.87 -4.44 1.15
N SER A 33 -9.72 -5.53 1.91
CA SER A 33 -9.62 -5.42 3.37
C SER A 33 -8.33 -4.71 3.80
N ARG A 34 -8.38 -4.03 4.95
CA ARG A 34 -7.17 -3.48 5.59
C ARG A 34 -6.10 -4.53 5.84
N GLN A 35 -6.49 -5.78 6.14
CA GLN A 35 -5.58 -6.93 6.26
C GLN A 35 -4.78 -7.17 4.97
N SER A 36 -5.42 -7.05 3.80
CA SER A 36 -4.72 -7.17 2.51
C SER A 36 -3.67 -6.07 2.32
N ILE A 37 -4.00 -4.83 2.70
CA ILE A 37 -3.06 -3.70 2.66
C ILE A 37 -1.87 -3.92 3.59
N VAL A 38 -2.12 -4.41 4.81
CA VAL A 38 -1.03 -4.72 5.77
C VAL A 38 -0.07 -5.77 5.20
N GLN A 39 -0.61 -6.84 4.60
CA GLN A 39 0.21 -7.88 3.97
C GLN A 39 1.01 -7.33 2.78
N ASP A 40 0.42 -6.48 1.94
CA ASP A 40 1.11 -5.88 0.81
C ASP A 40 2.22 -4.93 1.25
N ILE A 41 1.98 -4.09 2.26
CA ILE A 41 3.01 -3.21 2.81
C ILE A 41 4.15 -4.03 3.44
N ALA A 42 3.85 -5.12 4.14
CA ALA A 42 4.88 -5.99 4.71
C ALA A 42 5.78 -6.60 3.61
N LEU A 43 5.18 -7.06 2.51
CA LEU A 43 5.93 -7.60 1.36
C LEU A 43 6.76 -6.52 0.66
N LEU A 44 6.22 -5.30 0.51
CA LEU A 44 6.96 -4.18 -0.05
C LEU A 44 8.16 -3.79 0.84
N LYS A 45 7.98 -3.73 2.16
CA LYS A 45 9.10 -3.50 3.11
C LYS A 45 10.17 -4.58 2.98
N ALA A 46 9.76 -5.86 2.88
CA ALA A 46 10.69 -6.98 2.67
C ALA A 46 11.42 -6.91 1.32
N ALA A 47 10.80 -6.31 0.30
CA ALA A 47 11.42 -6.00 -0.99
C ALA A 47 12.25 -4.70 -1.00
N HIS A 48 12.68 -4.23 0.17
CA HIS A 48 13.52 -3.03 0.37
C HIS A 48 12.87 -1.68 -0.03
N TYR A 49 11.54 -1.60 -0.10
CA TYR A 49 10.88 -0.29 -0.16
C TYR A 49 10.92 0.37 1.22
N ASN A 50 11.44 1.60 1.27
CA ASN A 50 11.50 2.40 2.49
C ASN A 50 10.12 2.99 2.86
N ILE A 51 9.19 2.13 3.28
CA ILE A 51 7.86 2.52 3.77
C ILE A 51 7.94 2.63 5.29
N ILE A 52 7.56 3.78 5.83
CA ILE A 52 7.58 4.07 7.27
C ILE A 52 6.12 4.03 7.78
N SER A 53 5.91 3.49 8.99
CA SER A 53 4.60 3.34 9.64
C SER A 53 4.52 4.12 10.93
#